data_AF-A8FGN4-F1
#
_entry.id   AF-A8FGN4-F1
#
_cell.length_a   1.000
_cell.length_b   1.000
_cell.length_c   1.000
_cell.angle_alpha   90.00
_cell.angle_beta   90.00
_cell.angle_gamma   90.00
#
_symmetry.space_group_name_H-M   'P 1'
#
loop_
_entity.id
_entity.type
_entity.pdbx_description
1 polymer ?
#
loop_
_entity_poly.entity_id
_entity_poly.type
_entity_poly.pdbx_seq_one_letter_code
_entity_poly.pdbx_strand_id
1 'polypeptide(L)'
;MDIKTPRTFKTTDKAHADLFNDMVEAFLDNDVGLLEAINKHMNDINPHASEAEKKKWNDSQSYKITGDNGSHLINVPTGAKIFDAIKGKGMCTFYAASGVEDSPTSANISLRGLQTVGEDNIGTGFAVDIAGNAYSFYYNAAHVTINWTKLPSNVERNKWNDGQLSKITSDNGGVIISVFDGEDLLEKVVSLGPRHGTFYVTGKALNTPTTRSCRGMFHFTSQDSNGKGTFGWVMAIDYNNYMYTNYLDLNLGWQGWKRVLTKEDMSNTSFVDSYDQNNSSVVASENIPTKLLFGATRSDDLGEYDRSRSEITLKNSGLYLIRLYLTSTNIPVGSDSVISCYVNGSEYQRFGNWNPVISSSVYVMFLQQKFKAGDKLTFYITPKNTGRTITIGTAYITVSQLRW
;
A
#
# COMPACT_ATOMS: atom_id res chain seq x y z
N MET A 1 40.59 67.81 -47.63
CA MET A 1 40.96 66.56 -48.32
C MET A 1 40.48 66.73 -49.74
N ASP A 2 41.36 66.60 -50.74
CA ASP A 2 41.01 66.90 -52.13
C ASP A 2 40.91 65.59 -52.91
N ILE A 3 39.72 65.30 -53.46
CA ILE A 3 39.49 64.14 -54.32
C ILE A 3 40.00 64.46 -55.71
N LYS A 4 40.84 63.58 -56.27
CA LYS A 4 41.37 63.73 -57.63
C LYS A 4 40.47 63.02 -58.63
N THR A 5 40.02 63.71 -59.67
CA THR A 5 39.26 63.09 -60.75
C THR A 5 40.14 62.14 -61.57
N PRO A 6 39.81 60.84 -61.65
CA PRO A 6 40.57 59.88 -62.45
C PRO A 6 40.42 60.17 -63.95
N ARG A 7 41.43 59.77 -64.73
CA ARG A 7 41.39 59.90 -66.20
C ARG A 7 40.54 58.79 -66.81
N THR A 8 39.78 59.11 -67.85
CA THR A 8 38.98 58.13 -68.60
C THR A 8 39.88 57.05 -69.20
N PHE A 9 39.56 55.78 -68.94
CA PHE A 9 40.21 54.63 -69.54
C PHE A 9 39.75 54.44 -70.99
N LYS A 10 40.69 54.17 -71.91
CA LYS A 10 40.42 53.99 -73.34
C LYS A 10 41.12 52.72 -73.85
N THR A 11 40.36 51.87 -74.53
CA THR A 11 40.88 50.69 -75.24
C THR A 11 40.09 50.46 -76.53
N THR A 12 40.55 49.54 -77.37
CA THR A 12 39.86 49.15 -78.62
C THR A 12 38.53 48.44 -78.35
N ASP A 13 38.39 47.79 -77.19
CA ASP A 13 37.14 47.21 -76.72
C ASP A 13 36.31 48.23 -75.93
N LYS A 14 35.41 48.90 -76.64
CA LYS A 14 34.60 49.98 -76.09
C LYS A 14 33.68 49.51 -74.95
N ALA A 15 33.11 48.32 -75.02
CA ALA A 15 32.15 47.85 -74.03
C ALA A 15 32.80 47.64 -72.65
N HIS A 16 34.00 47.07 -72.61
CA HIS A 16 34.76 46.93 -71.36
C HIS A 16 35.34 48.27 -70.87
N ALA A 17 35.70 49.18 -71.78
CA ALA A 17 36.13 50.52 -71.39
C ALA A 17 35.01 51.30 -70.70
N ASP A 18 33.81 51.27 -71.26
CA ASP A 18 32.63 51.96 -70.73
C ASP A 18 32.28 51.38 -69.34
N LEU A 19 32.21 50.05 -69.19
CA LEU A 19 31.88 49.41 -67.90
C LEU A 19 32.91 49.69 -66.79
N PHE A 20 34.20 49.79 -67.14
CA PHE A 20 35.24 50.18 -66.19
C PHE A 20 35.12 51.66 -65.80
N ASN A 21 34.85 52.54 -66.75
CA ASN A 21 34.68 53.97 -66.47
C ASN A 21 33.43 54.23 -65.61
N ASP A 22 32.32 53.53 -65.87
CA ASP A 22 31.10 53.60 -65.06
C ASP A 22 31.36 53.16 -63.60
N MET A 23 32.12 52.08 -63.40
CA MET A 23 32.53 51.64 -62.06
C MET A 23 33.40 52.68 -61.35
N VAL A 24 34.34 53.29 -62.08
CA VAL A 24 35.22 54.34 -61.53
C VAL A 24 34.43 55.60 -61.19
N GLU A 25 33.43 55.96 -61.98
CA GLU A 25 32.51 57.06 -61.70
C GLU A 25 31.67 56.79 -60.45
N ALA A 26 31.12 55.57 -60.30
CA ALA A 26 30.41 55.17 -59.10
C ALA A 26 31.31 55.21 -57.84
N PHE A 27 32.60 54.86 -57.96
CA PHE A 27 33.54 55.02 -56.85
C PHE A 27 33.83 56.48 -56.53
N LEU A 28 33.98 57.33 -57.54
CA LEU A 28 34.20 58.75 -57.35
C LEU A 28 33.00 59.41 -56.65
N ASP A 29 31.77 59.09 -57.07
CA ASP A 29 30.55 59.59 -56.44
C ASP A 29 30.44 59.13 -54.98
N ASN A 30 30.79 57.88 -54.70
CA ASN A 30 30.85 57.37 -53.33
C ASN A 30 31.89 58.12 -52.49
N ASP A 31 33.09 58.36 -53.01
CA ASP A 31 34.15 59.09 -52.32
C ASP A 31 33.76 60.54 -52.04
N VAL A 32 33.11 61.21 -53.00
CA VAL A 32 32.58 62.58 -52.84
C VAL A 32 31.49 62.60 -51.77
N GLY A 33 30.51 61.70 -51.85
CA GLY A 33 29.46 61.58 -50.85
C GLY A 33 29.99 61.29 -49.44
N LEU A 34 31.02 60.44 -49.33
CA LEU A 34 31.70 60.16 -48.06
C LEU A 34 32.43 61.39 -47.52
N LEU A 35 33.16 62.12 -48.37
CA LEU A 35 33.87 63.33 -47.97
C LEU A 35 32.90 64.42 -47.49
N GLU A 36 31.77 64.60 -48.18
CA GLU A 36 30.71 65.52 -47.77
C GLU A 36 30.14 65.13 -46.40
N ALA A 37 29.86 63.83 -46.17
CA ALA A 37 29.38 63.33 -44.89
C ALA A 37 30.39 63.54 -43.75
N ILE A 38 31.68 63.27 -43.99
CA ILE A 38 32.76 63.50 -43.02
C ILE A 38 32.91 64.99 -42.72
N ASN A 39 32.90 65.86 -43.73
CA ASN A 39 32.99 67.30 -43.52
C ASN A 39 31.79 67.84 -42.75
N LYS A 40 30.59 67.33 -43.02
CA LYS A 40 29.40 67.65 -42.24
C LYS A 40 29.55 67.22 -40.78
N HIS A 41 30.10 66.03 -40.54
CA HIS A 41 30.36 65.52 -39.19
C HIS A 41 31.45 66.32 -38.44
N MET A 42 32.57 66.64 -39.08
CA MET A 42 33.64 67.44 -38.48
C MET A 42 33.20 68.85 -38.08
N ASN A 43 32.26 69.43 -38.84
CA ASN A 43 31.70 70.75 -38.56
C ASN A 43 30.46 70.70 -37.66
N ASP A 44 29.98 69.51 -37.28
CA ASP A 44 28.89 69.35 -36.33
C ASP A 44 29.44 69.53 -34.91
N ILE A 45 29.19 70.71 -34.34
CA ILE A 45 29.60 71.06 -32.98
C ILE A 45 28.69 70.47 -31.91
N ASN A 46 27.60 69.77 -32.29
CA ASN A 46 26.73 69.13 -31.33
C ASN A 46 27.43 67.88 -30.76
N PRO A 47 27.60 67.79 -29.43
CA PRO A 47 28.19 66.61 -28.83
C PRO A 47 27.27 65.39 -29.02
N HIS A 48 27.84 64.24 -29.38
CA HIS A 48 27.09 62.97 -29.50
C HIS A 48 26.38 62.53 -28.22
N ALA A 49 26.78 63.07 -27.05
CA ALA A 49 26.09 62.94 -25.78
C ALA A 49 26.39 64.18 -24.93
N SER A 50 25.36 64.75 -24.31
CA SER A 50 25.50 65.91 -23.42
C SER A 50 26.25 65.55 -22.12
N GLU A 51 26.83 66.54 -21.44
CA GLU A 51 27.42 66.33 -20.11
C GLU A 51 26.37 65.84 -19.09
N ALA A 52 25.13 66.28 -19.23
CA ALA A 52 24.00 65.82 -18.41
C ALA A 52 23.70 64.33 -18.63
N GLU A 53 23.75 63.84 -19.87
CA GLU A 53 23.58 62.42 -20.17
C GLU A 53 24.77 61.59 -19.67
N LYS A 54 26.00 62.06 -19.86
CA LYS A 54 27.20 61.41 -19.30
C LYS A 54 27.10 61.32 -17.77
N LYS A 55 26.68 62.40 -17.12
CA LYS A 55 26.44 62.44 -15.67
C LYS A 55 25.32 61.49 -15.26
N LYS A 56 24.20 61.44 -15.99
CA LYS A 56 23.10 60.48 -15.74
C LYS A 56 23.57 59.02 -15.81
N TRP A 57 24.42 58.68 -16.78
CA TRP A 57 25.01 57.35 -16.87
C TRP A 57 26.00 57.07 -15.74
N ASN A 58 26.86 58.03 -15.40
CA ASN A 58 27.82 57.88 -14.30
C ASN A 58 27.15 57.80 -12.92
N ASP A 59 26.05 58.51 -12.72
CA ASP A 59 25.25 58.50 -11.49
C ASP A 59 24.22 57.34 -11.46
N SER A 60 24.04 56.60 -12.56
CA SER A 60 23.23 55.38 -12.55
C SER A 60 23.89 54.31 -11.66
N GLN A 61 23.09 53.38 -11.12
CA GLN A 61 23.46 52.42 -10.07
C GLN A 61 24.92 51.90 -10.20
N SER A 62 25.83 52.49 -9.40
CA SER A 62 27.28 52.34 -9.55
C SER A 62 27.88 51.22 -8.68
N TYR A 63 27.04 50.47 -7.97
CA TYR A 63 27.50 49.35 -7.14
C TYR A 63 27.89 48.17 -8.02
N LYS A 64 29.19 47.85 -8.02
CA LYS A 64 29.71 46.67 -8.71
C LYS A 64 29.12 45.41 -8.07
N ILE A 65 28.57 44.52 -8.88
CA ILE A 65 28.13 43.17 -8.46
C ILE A 65 29.29 42.17 -8.60
N THR A 66 30.22 42.43 -9.53
CA THR A 66 31.40 41.61 -9.87
C THR A 66 32.66 42.46 -9.91
N GLY A 67 33.84 41.84 -9.94
CA GLY A 67 35.10 42.51 -10.27
C GLY A 67 35.16 42.98 -11.74
N ASP A 68 36.12 43.85 -12.04
CA ASP A 68 36.28 44.48 -13.38
C ASP A 68 36.70 43.49 -14.48
N ASN A 69 37.27 42.35 -14.08
CA ASN A 69 37.64 41.24 -14.96
C ASN A 69 36.53 40.18 -15.07
N GLY A 70 35.32 40.47 -14.57
CA GLY A 70 34.21 39.52 -14.52
C GLY A 70 34.34 38.45 -13.42
N SER A 71 35.30 38.57 -12.49
CA SER A 71 35.41 37.67 -11.34
C SER A 71 34.41 38.02 -10.24
N HIS A 72 34.39 37.22 -9.17
CA HIS A 72 33.69 37.57 -7.94
C HIS A 72 34.17 38.93 -7.41
N LEU A 73 33.27 39.69 -6.80
CA LEU A 73 33.59 40.98 -6.19
C LEU A 73 34.37 40.81 -4.87
N ILE A 74 33.97 39.83 -4.05
CA ILE A 74 34.49 39.64 -2.70
C ILE A 74 35.22 38.30 -2.60
N ASN A 75 36.51 38.34 -2.24
CA ASN A 75 37.32 37.15 -2.04
C ASN A 75 37.46 36.87 -0.53
N VAL A 76 36.91 35.75 -0.06
CA VAL A 76 36.95 35.34 1.35
C VAL A 76 38.07 34.30 1.54
N PRO A 77 39.17 34.64 2.22
CA PRO A 77 40.30 33.73 2.40
C PRO A 77 40.02 32.64 3.45
N THR A 78 40.80 31.56 3.43
CA THR A 78 40.77 30.49 4.44
C THR A 78 40.87 31.07 5.86
N GLY A 79 40.06 30.56 6.79
CA GLY A 79 40.00 31.04 8.18
C GLY A 79 39.25 32.36 8.39
N ALA A 80 38.74 33.00 7.32
CA ALA A 80 37.81 34.13 7.46
C ALA A 80 36.35 33.64 7.49
N LYS A 81 35.42 34.59 7.67
CA LYS A 81 33.97 34.37 7.62
C LYS A 81 33.35 35.06 6.41
N ILE A 82 32.49 34.35 5.69
CA ILE A 82 31.65 34.86 4.61
C ILE A 82 30.75 35.98 5.15
N PHE A 83 30.13 35.76 6.32
CA PHE A 83 29.26 36.75 6.97
C PHE A 83 29.93 38.14 7.08
N ASP A 84 31.13 38.19 7.64
CA ASP A 84 31.85 39.45 7.84
C ASP A 84 32.30 40.10 6.53
N ALA A 85 32.56 39.29 5.50
CA ALA A 85 32.99 39.77 4.21
C ALA A 85 31.87 40.42 3.40
N ILE A 86 30.63 39.91 3.51
CA ILE A 86 29.50 40.33 2.66
C ILE A 86 28.43 41.17 3.37
N LYS A 87 28.41 41.22 4.71
CA LYS A 87 27.45 42.04 5.46
C LYS A 87 27.57 43.52 5.10
N GLY A 88 26.44 44.19 4.86
CA GLY A 88 26.40 45.61 4.47
C GLY A 88 26.95 45.94 3.08
N LYS A 89 27.25 44.95 2.22
CA LYS A 89 27.83 45.18 0.88
C LYS A 89 26.81 45.33 -0.25
N GLY A 90 25.51 45.34 0.05
CA GLY A 90 24.47 45.32 -0.98
C GLY A 90 24.47 43.99 -1.75
N MET A 91 24.03 44.05 -3.00
CA MET A 91 24.13 42.92 -3.92
C MET A 91 25.59 42.72 -4.37
N CYS A 92 26.15 41.53 -4.16
CA CYS A 92 27.53 41.25 -4.51
C CYS A 92 27.77 39.76 -4.77
N THR A 93 28.71 39.45 -5.67
CA THR A 93 29.26 38.10 -5.83
C THR A 93 30.43 37.86 -4.89
N PHE A 94 30.61 36.64 -4.42
CA PHE A 94 31.74 36.25 -3.59
C PHE A 94 32.29 34.88 -3.98
N TYR A 95 33.57 34.69 -3.65
CA TYR A 95 34.25 33.39 -3.63
C TYR A 95 34.75 33.15 -2.22
N ALA A 96 34.40 32.00 -1.66
CA ALA A 96 34.93 31.51 -0.41
C ALA A 96 35.90 30.37 -0.67
N ALA A 97 37.15 30.57 -0.25
CA ALA A 97 38.19 29.55 -0.34
C ALA A 97 37.83 28.33 0.52
N SER A 98 38.49 27.21 0.23
CA SER A 98 38.45 26.03 1.10
C SER A 98 38.87 26.40 2.53
N GLY A 99 38.11 25.96 3.53
CA GLY A 99 38.42 26.18 4.94
C GLY A 99 38.01 27.57 5.49
N VAL A 100 37.09 28.25 4.82
CA VAL A 100 36.35 29.39 5.37
C VAL A 100 35.40 28.91 6.49
N GLU A 101 35.36 29.63 7.61
CA GLU A 101 34.82 29.11 8.89
C GLU A 101 33.30 28.85 8.88
N ASP A 102 32.54 29.72 8.24
CA ASP A 102 31.07 29.69 8.19
C ASP A 102 30.54 29.24 6.82
N SER A 103 31.36 28.53 6.05
CA SER A 103 30.94 27.85 4.83
C SER A 103 30.05 26.63 5.16
N PRO A 104 28.98 26.34 4.39
CA PRO A 104 28.18 25.12 4.56
C PRO A 104 28.81 23.88 3.93
N THR A 105 29.98 24.04 3.30
CA THR A 105 30.72 22.99 2.60
C THR A 105 31.75 22.36 3.52
N SER A 106 32.18 21.14 3.21
CA SER A 106 33.31 20.51 3.89
C SER A 106 34.57 21.38 3.80
N ALA A 107 35.44 21.31 4.81
CA ALA A 107 36.62 22.18 4.96
C ALA A 107 37.58 22.18 3.75
N ASN A 108 37.50 21.19 2.86
CA ASN A 108 38.29 21.01 1.65
C ASN A 108 37.59 21.46 0.34
N ILE A 109 36.45 22.15 0.41
CA ILE A 109 35.62 22.51 -0.75
C ILE A 109 35.36 24.02 -0.77
N SER A 110 35.69 24.66 -1.90
CA SER A 110 35.40 26.08 -2.14
C SER A 110 33.95 26.31 -2.62
N LEU A 111 33.46 27.53 -2.36
CA LEU A 111 32.08 27.94 -2.61
C LEU A 111 32.04 29.26 -3.36
N ARG A 112 31.09 29.43 -4.28
CA ARG A 112 30.83 30.69 -4.98
C ARG A 112 29.39 31.10 -4.76
N GLY A 113 29.12 32.38 -4.51
CA GLY A 113 27.75 32.82 -4.28
C GLY A 113 27.48 34.25 -4.71
N LEU A 114 26.19 34.57 -4.63
CA LEU A 114 25.62 35.88 -4.88
C LEU A 114 24.74 36.23 -3.68
N GLN A 115 25.04 37.35 -3.04
CA GLN A 115 24.09 38.03 -2.17
C GLN A 115 23.19 38.90 -3.04
N THR A 116 21.87 38.75 -2.91
CA THR A 116 20.89 39.49 -3.72
C THR A 116 20.43 40.78 -3.02
N VAL A 117 20.42 40.80 -1.69
CA VAL A 117 20.18 41.98 -0.87
C VAL A 117 21.15 41.93 0.31
N GLY A 118 21.80 43.06 0.59
CA GLY A 118 22.76 43.20 1.68
C GLY A 118 22.66 44.57 2.33
N GLU A 119 21.90 44.66 3.41
CA GLU A 119 21.92 45.82 4.30
C GLU A 119 22.89 45.54 5.46
N ASP A 120 23.03 46.51 6.37
CA ASP A 120 23.84 46.32 7.55
C ASP A 120 23.24 45.19 8.40
N ASN A 121 23.98 44.08 8.50
CA ASN A 121 23.59 42.84 9.16
C ASN A 121 22.28 42.17 8.69
N ILE A 122 21.73 42.51 7.52
CA ILE A 122 20.58 41.78 6.93
C ILE A 122 20.92 41.39 5.49
N GLY A 123 20.70 40.14 5.10
CA GLY A 123 20.94 39.72 3.73
C GLY A 123 20.41 38.34 3.39
N THR A 124 20.31 38.09 2.08
CA THR A 124 19.87 36.82 1.50
C THR A 124 20.62 36.55 0.21
N GLY A 125 20.77 35.28 -0.15
CA GLY A 125 21.47 34.90 -1.36
C GLY A 125 21.51 33.40 -1.62
N PHE A 126 22.31 33.06 -2.62
CA PHE A 126 22.53 31.69 -3.05
C PHE A 126 24.00 31.42 -3.29
N ALA A 127 24.43 30.19 -3.07
CA ALA A 127 25.79 29.75 -3.35
C ALA A 127 25.83 28.32 -3.87
N VAL A 128 26.85 28.01 -4.66
CA VAL A 128 27.10 26.69 -5.24
C VAL A 128 28.55 26.32 -5.00
N ASP A 129 28.77 25.10 -4.52
CA ASP A 129 30.11 24.58 -4.29
C ASP A 129 30.68 23.90 -5.55
N ILE A 130 31.98 23.60 -5.53
CA ILE A 130 32.63 22.93 -6.67
C ILE A 130 32.17 21.47 -6.89
N ALA A 131 31.41 20.89 -5.96
CA ALA A 131 30.79 19.58 -6.09
C ALA A 131 29.35 19.66 -6.66
N GLY A 132 28.85 20.86 -6.96
CA GLY A 132 27.53 21.10 -7.51
C GLY A 132 26.40 21.12 -6.47
N ASN A 133 26.71 21.14 -5.17
CA ASN A 133 25.70 21.36 -4.13
C ASN A 133 25.32 22.84 -4.13
N ALA A 134 24.02 23.12 -4.21
CA ALA A 134 23.47 24.46 -4.13
C ALA A 134 22.89 24.73 -2.75
N TYR A 135 23.00 25.99 -2.32
CA TYR A 135 22.58 26.46 -1.02
C TYR A 135 21.86 27.79 -1.18
N SER A 136 20.75 27.98 -0.46
CA SER A 136 20.24 29.31 -0.15
C SER A 136 20.74 29.74 1.22
N PHE A 137 20.83 31.04 1.44
CA PHE A 137 21.24 31.56 2.73
C PHE A 137 20.54 32.85 3.11
N TYR A 138 20.51 33.11 4.42
CA TYR A 138 20.09 34.39 4.95
C TYR A 138 20.78 34.71 6.28
N TYR A 139 20.81 35.99 6.62
CA TYR A 139 21.17 36.48 7.94
C TYR A 139 20.37 37.76 8.27
N ASN A 140 20.13 38.00 9.55
CA ASN A 140 19.36 39.13 10.07
C ASN A 140 20.17 39.87 11.13
N ALA A 141 19.71 41.05 11.57
CA ALA A 141 20.50 41.97 12.38
C ALA A 141 21.11 41.38 13.67
N ALA A 142 20.49 40.34 14.23
CA ALA A 142 20.96 39.65 15.44
C ALA A 142 21.96 38.51 15.17
N HIS A 143 22.14 38.10 13.91
CA HIS A 143 23.02 37.00 13.54
C HIS A 143 24.48 37.46 13.44
N VAL A 144 25.40 36.56 13.78
CA VAL A 144 26.86 36.75 13.66
C VAL A 144 27.49 35.76 12.67
N THR A 145 26.66 35.01 11.96
CA THR A 145 27.02 34.00 10.97
C THR A 145 25.86 33.78 10.00
N ILE A 146 26.12 33.13 8.88
CA ILE A 146 25.12 32.85 7.84
C ILE A 146 24.30 31.60 8.20
N ASN A 147 22.98 31.67 8.02
CA ASN A 147 22.13 30.47 8.03
C ASN A 147 22.05 29.88 6.63
N TRP A 148 22.54 28.66 6.48
CA TRP A 148 22.58 27.95 5.20
C TRP A 148 21.48 26.88 5.11
N THR A 149 20.78 26.84 3.98
CA THR A 149 19.86 25.76 3.62
C THR A 149 20.35 25.09 2.36
N LYS A 150 20.69 23.80 2.44
CA LYS A 150 21.05 23.01 1.26
C LYS A 150 19.80 22.75 0.41
N LEU A 151 19.89 23.01 -0.90
CA LEU A 151 18.81 22.73 -1.85
C LEU A 151 18.86 21.25 -2.29
N PRO A 152 17.69 20.62 -2.58
CA PRO A 152 17.65 19.21 -2.98
C PRO A 152 18.49 18.90 -4.22
N SER A 153 19.37 17.92 -4.11
CA SER A 153 20.18 17.38 -5.21
C SER A 153 19.37 16.45 -6.12
N ASN A 154 19.89 16.16 -7.32
CA ASN A 154 19.35 15.11 -8.17
C ASN A 154 19.37 13.73 -7.49
N VAL A 155 20.37 13.47 -6.63
CA VAL A 155 20.44 12.23 -5.84
C VAL A 155 19.28 12.14 -4.86
N GLU A 156 18.95 13.24 -4.16
CA GLU A 156 17.79 13.27 -3.26
C GLU A 156 16.50 13.09 -4.05
N ARG A 157 16.32 13.81 -5.16
CA ARG A 157 15.16 13.62 -6.06
C ARG A 157 15.01 12.16 -6.51
N ASN A 158 16.11 11.53 -6.91
CA ASN A 158 16.10 10.13 -7.33
C ASN A 158 15.72 9.20 -6.17
N LYS A 159 16.21 9.43 -4.94
CA LYS A 159 15.78 8.65 -3.76
C LYS A 159 14.25 8.69 -3.54
N TRP A 160 13.61 9.83 -3.78
CA TRP A 160 12.15 9.94 -3.68
C TRP A 160 11.45 9.21 -4.82
N ASN A 161 11.99 9.28 -6.04
CA ASN A 161 11.46 8.57 -7.20
C ASN A 161 11.68 7.05 -7.11
N ASP A 162 12.74 6.59 -6.47
CA ASP A 162 13.06 5.17 -6.30
C ASP A 162 12.33 4.54 -5.09
N GLY A 163 11.53 5.32 -4.35
CA GLY A 163 10.63 4.81 -3.31
C GLY A 163 9.53 3.89 -3.89
N GLN A 164 8.69 3.31 -3.03
CA GLN A 164 7.58 2.47 -3.50
C GLN A 164 6.59 3.30 -4.35
N LEU A 165 6.69 3.20 -5.68
CA LEU A 165 5.93 4.01 -6.64
C LEU A 165 4.52 3.47 -6.95
N SER A 166 4.24 2.21 -6.64
CA SER A 166 2.93 1.63 -6.96
C SER A 166 1.90 2.04 -5.91
N LYS A 167 0.91 2.84 -6.33
CA LYS A 167 -0.25 3.18 -5.49
C LYS A 167 -1.01 1.91 -5.09
N ILE A 168 -1.34 1.81 -3.79
CA ILE A 168 -2.20 0.75 -3.24
C ILE A 168 -3.68 1.21 -3.20
N THR A 169 -3.88 2.52 -3.04
CA THR A 169 -5.19 3.22 -2.95
C THR A 169 -5.22 4.39 -3.93
N SER A 170 -6.40 4.97 -4.18
CA SER A 170 -6.52 6.27 -4.86
C SER A 170 -6.09 7.42 -3.95
N ASP A 171 -5.85 8.60 -4.53
CA ASP A 171 -5.30 9.77 -3.82
C ASP A 171 -6.24 10.34 -2.73
N ASN A 172 -7.54 10.03 -2.83
CA ASN A 172 -8.54 10.39 -1.82
C ASN A 172 -8.70 9.32 -0.71
N GLY A 173 -7.82 8.32 -0.64
CA GLY A 173 -7.92 7.20 0.29
C GLY A 173 -8.95 6.13 -0.12
N GLY A 174 -9.57 6.26 -1.30
CA GLY A 174 -10.45 5.26 -1.88
C GLY A 174 -9.69 4.04 -2.43
N VAL A 175 -10.46 3.08 -2.95
CA VAL A 175 -9.92 1.85 -3.54
C VAL A 175 -9.33 2.11 -4.93
N ILE A 176 -8.34 1.31 -5.37
CA ILE A 176 -7.75 1.45 -6.72
C ILE A 176 -8.65 0.88 -7.82
N ILE A 177 -9.53 -0.07 -7.48
CA ILE A 177 -10.51 -0.66 -8.41
C ILE A 177 -11.90 -0.68 -7.78
N SER A 178 -12.89 -0.27 -8.54
CA SER A 178 -14.30 -0.55 -8.27
C SER A 178 -14.82 -1.57 -9.28
N VAL A 179 -15.51 -2.59 -8.77
CA VAL A 179 -16.13 -3.67 -9.55
C VAL A 179 -17.64 -3.61 -9.32
N PHE A 180 -18.39 -3.39 -10.40
CA PHE A 180 -19.83 -3.16 -10.41
C PHE A 180 -20.61 -4.41 -10.83
N ASP A 181 -21.95 -4.30 -10.80
CA ASP A 181 -22.86 -5.38 -11.13
C ASP A 181 -22.56 -5.96 -12.53
N GLY A 182 -22.43 -7.29 -12.62
CA GLY A 182 -22.12 -7.99 -13.87
C GLY A 182 -20.64 -8.00 -14.28
N GLU A 183 -19.77 -7.22 -13.62
CA GLU A 183 -18.32 -7.28 -13.86
C GLU A 183 -17.65 -8.40 -13.06
N ASP A 184 -16.50 -8.88 -13.52
CA ASP A 184 -15.74 -9.95 -12.87
C ASP A 184 -14.62 -9.39 -11.98
N LEU A 185 -14.67 -9.71 -10.69
CA LEU A 185 -13.66 -9.29 -9.72
C LEU A 185 -12.29 -9.91 -10.01
N LEU A 186 -12.24 -11.23 -10.22
CA LEU A 186 -11.00 -11.98 -10.35
C LEU A 186 -10.29 -11.63 -11.66
N GLU A 187 -11.03 -11.40 -12.74
CA GLU A 187 -10.47 -10.93 -14.01
C GLU A 187 -9.90 -9.51 -13.89
N LYS A 188 -10.62 -8.59 -13.24
CA LYS A 188 -10.16 -7.19 -13.07
C LYS A 188 -8.89 -7.07 -12.24
N VAL A 189 -8.72 -7.87 -11.20
CA VAL A 189 -7.49 -7.81 -10.39
C VAL A 189 -6.31 -8.45 -11.12
N VAL A 190 -6.54 -9.50 -11.91
CA VAL A 190 -5.51 -10.18 -12.71
C VAL A 190 -5.01 -9.31 -13.85
N SER A 191 -5.89 -8.54 -14.50
CA SER A 191 -5.52 -7.66 -15.62
C SER A 191 -4.58 -6.52 -15.23
N LEU A 192 -4.35 -6.28 -13.93
CA LEU A 192 -3.38 -5.29 -13.46
C LEU A 192 -1.94 -5.80 -13.39
N GLY A 193 -1.69 -7.09 -13.61
CA GLY A 193 -0.35 -7.66 -13.53
C GLY A 193 0.21 -7.68 -12.10
N PRO A 194 1.55 -7.64 -11.94
CA PRO A 194 2.22 -7.66 -10.64
C PRO A 194 1.96 -6.34 -9.91
N ARG A 195 1.10 -6.39 -8.88
CA ARG A 195 0.67 -5.23 -8.12
C ARG A 195 0.09 -5.63 -6.77
N HIS A 196 0.29 -4.77 -5.78
CA HIS A 196 -0.51 -4.74 -4.56
C HIS A 196 -1.53 -3.59 -4.67
N GLY A 197 -2.82 -3.88 -4.49
CA GLY A 197 -3.86 -2.86 -4.53
C GLY A 197 -5.08 -3.20 -3.68
N THR A 198 -5.98 -2.23 -3.58
CA THR A 198 -7.26 -2.34 -2.87
C THR A 198 -8.44 -2.31 -3.84
N PHE A 199 -9.56 -2.92 -3.46
CA PHE A 199 -10.76 -2.93 -4.30
C PHE A 199 -12.04 -2.78 -3.49
N TYR A 200 -13.07 -2.29 -4.16
CA TYR A 200 -14.47 -2.38 -3.77
C TYR A 200 -15.21 -3.22 -4.81
N VAL A 201 -16.13 -4.05 -4.35
CA VAL A 201 -16.98 -4.84 -5.24
C VAL A 201 -18.42 -4.86 -4.75
N THR A 202 -19.38 -4.75 -5.67
CA THR A 202 -20.81 -4.87 -5.36
C THR A 202 -21.22 -6.33 -5.14
N GLY A 203 -22.36 -6.55 -4.49
CA GLY A 203 -22.87 -7.91 -4.22
C GLY A 203 -23.38 -8.67 -5.44
N LYS A 204 -23.43 -8.05 -6.62
CA LYS A 204 -23.88 -8.68 -7.88
C LYS A 204 -22.78 -8.75 -8.94
N ALA A 205 -21.53 -8.46 -8.58
CA ALA A 205 -20.38 -8.73 -9.43
C ALA A 205 -20.10 -10.25 -9.48
N LEU A 206 -19.54 -10.70 -10.60
CA LEU A 206 -19.16 -12.09 -10.84
C LEU A 206 -17.89 -12.44 -10.08
N ASN A 207 -17.73 -13.73 -9.76
CA ASN A 207 -16.56 -14.29 -9.08
C ASN A 207 -16.21 -13.61 -7.75
N THR A 208 -17.23 -13.15 -7.04
CA THR A 208 -17.17 -12.62 -5.68
C THR A 208 -17.34 -13.73 -4.63
N PRO A 209 -16.82 -13.56 -3.40
CA PRO A 209 -16.96 -14.57 -2.34
C PRO A 209 -18.37 -14.69 -1.76
N THR A 210 -19.23 -13.68 -1.99
CA THR A 210 -20.54 -13.54 -1.34
C THR A 210 -21.43 -12.62 -2.16
N THR A 211 -22.74 -12.70 -1.95
CA THR A 211 -23.74 -11.83 -2.60
C THR A 211 -23.86 -10.43 -1.96
N ARG A 212 -22.92 -10.09 -1.07
CA ARG A 212 -22.83 -8.80 -0.37
C ARG A 212 -21.68 -8.00 -0.93
N SER A 213 -21.76 -6.67 -0.79
CA SER A 213 -20.62 -5.82 -1.14
C SER A 213 -19.42 -6.13 -0.26
N CYS A 214 -18.25 -6.13 -0.87
CA CYS A 214 -16.98 -6.40 -0.19
C CYS A 214 -15.96 -5.30 -0.45
N ARG A 215 -15.03 -5.16 0.49
CA ARG A 215 -13.81 -4.37 0.34
C ARG A 215 -12.63 -5.27 0.60
N GLY A 216 -11.54 -5.06 -0.10
CA GLY A 216 -10.44 -5.99 -0.01
C GLY A 216 -9.15 -5.47 -0.58
N MET A 217 -8.17 -6.36 -0.57
CA MET A 217 -6.84 -6.12 -1.10
C MET A 217 -6.37 -7.36 -1.87
N PHE A 218 -5.49 -7.15 -2.83
CA PHE A 218 -4.89 -8.21 -3.63
C PHE A 218 -3.39 -7.95 -3.78
N HIS A 219 -2.63 -9.01 -3.99
CA HIS A 219 -1.21 -8.91 -4.29
C HIS A 219 -0.80 -10.00 -5.28
N PHE A 220 -0.32 -9.58 -6.45
CA PHE A 220 0.31 -10.43 -7.46
C PHE A 220 1.79 -10.11 -7.59
N THR A 221 2.60 -11.15 -7.77
CA THR A 221 4.08 -11.04 -7.76
C THR A 221 4.72 -11.43 -9.09
N SER A 222 3.92 -11.85 -10.07
CA SER A 222 4.36 -12.34 -11.38
C SER A 222 3.28 -12.13 -12.42
N GLN A 223 3.66 -12.20 -13.71
CA GLN A 223 2.73 -12.06 -14.83
C GLN A 223 3.01 -13.03 -15.98
N ASP A 224 2.02 -13.20 -16.86
CA ASP A 224 2.15 -13.90 -18.13
C ASP A 224 2.66 -12.96 -19.25
N SER A 225 2.76 -13.48 -20.47
CA SER A 225 3.18 -12.70 -21.65
C SER A 225 2.21 -11.59 -22.04
N ASN A 226 0.97 -11.62 -21.55
CA ASN A 226 -0.05 -10.59 -21.78
C ASN A 226 -0.08 -9.55 -20.64
N GLY A 227 0.82 -9.63 -19.67
CA GLY A 227 0.87 -8.75 -18.50
C GLY A 227 -0.19 -9.06 -17.44
N LYS A 228 -0.87 -10.21 -17.52
CA LYS A 228 -1.85 -10.64 -16.52
C LYS A 228 -1.15 -11.31 -15.34
N GLY A 229 -1.61 -11.05 -14.12
CA GLY A 229 -1.06 -11.65 -12.89
C GLY A 229 -1.15 -13.18 -12.91
N THR A 230 -0.10 -13.88 -12.43
CA THR A 230 -0.03 -15.36 -12.48
C THR A 230 0.13 -16.06 -11.14
N PHE A 231 0.75 -15.42 -10.16
CA PHE A 231 0.83 -15.90 -8.77
C PHE A 231 0.46 -14.78 -7.81
N GLY A 232 -0.49 -15.04 -6.92
CA GLY A 232 -0.95 -14.04 -5.98
C GLY A 232 -2.16 -14.45 -5.17
N TRP A 233 -2.64 -13.52 -4.35
CA TRP A 233 -3.80 -13.73 -3.48
C TRP A 233 -4.73 -12.53 -3.48
N VAL A 234 -5.98 -12.79 -3.12
CA VAL A 234 -7.02 -11.78 -2.91
C VAL A 234 -7.66 -12.04 -1.55
N MET A 235 -7.80 -10.98 -0.77
CA MET A 235 -8.54 -10.96 0.49
C MET A 235 -9.74 -10.03 0.33
N ALA A 236 -10.91 -10.46 0.80
CA ALA A 236 -12.13 -9.68 0.81
C ALA A 236 -12.79 -9.75 2.18
N ILE A 237 -13.32 -8.62 2.64
CA ILE A 237 -14.16 -8.53 3.84
C ILE A 237 -15.53 -8.00 3.40
N ASP A 238 -16.58 -8.76 3.71
CA ASP A 238 -17.94 -8.37 3.38
C ASP A 238 -18.57 -7.42 4.43
N TYR A 239 -19.73 -6.87 4.11
CA TYR A 239 -20.45 -5.97 5.01
C TYR A 239 -20.84 -6.59 6.37
N ASN A 240 -20.85 -7.92 6.49
CA ASN A 240 -21.11 -8.64 7.74
C ASN A 240 -19.82 -8.95 8.51
N ASN A 241 -18.68 -8.36 8.09
CA ASN A 241 -17.37 -8.59 8.69
C ASN A 241 -16.85 -10.04 8.52
N TYR A 242 -17.32 -10.76 7.49
CA TYR A 242 -16.74 -12.05 7.13
C TYR A 242 -15.56 -11.86 6.18
N MET A 243 -14.44 -12.49 6.52
CA MET A 243 -13.24 -12.48 5.72
C MET A 243 -13.16 -13.70 4.81
N TYR A 244 -12.75 -13.48 3.57
CA TYR A 244 -12.57 -14.49 2.55
C TYR A 244 -11.21 -14.32 1.88
N THR A 245 -10.61 -15.43 1.47
CA THR A 245 -9.34 -15.44 0.74
C THR A 245 -9.46 -16.33 -0.50
N ASN A 246 -8.77 -15.95 -1.57
CA ASN A 246 -8.57 -16.77 -2.76
C ASN A 246 -7.11 -16.64 -3.22
N TYR A 247 -6.58 -17.68 -3.85
CA TYR A 247 -5.20 -17.74 -4.34
C TYR A 247 -5.22 -18.07 -5.83
N LEU A 248 -4.40 -17.38 -6.61
CA LEU A 248 -4.14 -17.69 -8.00
C LEU A 248 -2.77 -18.36 -8.10
N ASP A 249 -2.77 -19.53 -8.72
CA ASP A 249 -1.57 -20.25 -9.13
C ASP A 249 -1.58 -20.37 -10.66
N LEU A 250 -0.43 -20.16 -11.30
CA LEU A 250 -0.33 -20.21 -12.76
C LEU A 250 -0.75 -21.56 -13.33
N ASN A 251 -0.42 -22.65 -12.64
CA ASN A 251 -0.63 -24.01 -13.12
C ASN A 251 -1.97 -24.58 -12.66
N LEU A 252 -2.48 -24.15 -11.50
CA LEU A 252 -3.71 -24.67 -10.91
C LEU A 252 -4.92 -23.72 -11.07
N GLY A 253 -4.71 -22.50 -11.55
CA GLY A 253 -5.73 -21.47 -11.64
C GLY A 253 -6.16 -20.94 -10.26
N TRP A 254 -7.37 -20.37 -10.22
CA TRP A 254 -7.97 -19.90 -8.97
C TRP A 254 -8.37 -21.07 -8.06
N GLN A 255 -7.93 -21.03 -6.81
CA GLN A 255 -8.17 -22.09 -5.83
C GLN A 255 -9.56 -22.05 -5.19
N GLY A 256 -10.39 -21.07 -5.58
CA GLY A 256 -11.72 -20.83 -5.03
C GLY A 256 -11.70 -20.01 -3.75
N TRP A 257 -12.82 -19.33 -3.48
CA TRP A 257 -13.00 -18.53 -2.28
C TRP A 257 -13.13 -19.41 -1.04
N LYS A 258 -12.35 -19.10 0.00
CA LYS A 258 -12.41 -19.74 1.31
C LYS A 258 -12.74 -18.70 2.38
N ARG A 259 -13.80 -18.94 3.16
CA ARG A 259 -14.13 -18.09 4.32
C ARG A 259 -13.20 -18.41 5.48
N VAL A 260 -12.67 -17.38 6.14
CA VAL A 260 -11.90 -17.50 7.37
C VAL A 260 -12.85 -17.44 8.56
N LEU A 261 -12.82 -18.48 9.39
CA LEU A 261 -13.70 -18.61 10.55
C LEU A 261 -13.08 -17.92 11.78
N THR A 262 -13.91 -17.21 12.53
CA THR A 262 -13.54 -16.56 13.78
C THR A 262 -13.70 -17.52 14.97
N LYS A 263 -13.16 -17.13 16.14
CA LYS A 263 -13.44 -17.86 17.39
C LYS A 263 -14.94 -17.87 17.71
N GLU A 264 -15.66 -16.79 17.39
CA GLU A 264 -17.11 -16.70 17.62
C GLU A 264 -17.89 -17.68 16.71
N ASP A 265 -17.48 -17.80 15.45
CA ASP A 265 -17.98 -18.84 14.55
C ASP A 265 -17.73 -20.25 15.14
N MET A 266 -16.64 -20.40 15.91
CA MET A 266 -16.30 -21.65 16.57
C MET A 266 -17.09 -21.93 17.84
N SER A 267 -17.29 -20.92 18.69
CA SER A 267 -17.91 -21.07 20.01
C SER A 267 -19.42 -21.31 19.96
N ASN A 268 -20.07 -21.00 18.85
CA ASN A 268 -21.53 -21.16 18.71
C ASN A 268 -21.93 -22.53 18.16
N THR A 269 -21.10 -23.57 18.28
CA THR A 269 -21.42 -24.92 17.77
C THR A 269 -21.55 -25.87 18.94
N SER A 270 -22.66 -26.62 18.96
CA SER A 270 -22.93 -27.56 20.04
C SER A 270 -21.96 -28.75 19.96
N PHE A 271 -21.23 -28.98 21.05
CA PHE A 271 -20.41 -30.15 21.27
C PHE A 271 -20.52 -30.56 22.74
N VAL A 272 -21.15 -31.72 22.96
CA VAL A 272 -21.29 -32.35 24.27
C VAL A 272 -20.63 -33.71 24.22
N ASP A 273 -19.76 -34.01 25.17
CA ASP A 273 -19.09 -35.30 25.26
C ASP A 273 -18.98 -35.76 26.73
N SER A 274 -19.65 -36.85 27.07
CA SER A 274 -19.58 -37.48 28.40
C SER A 274 -18.52 -38.59 28.44
N TYR A 275 -17.84 -38.75 29.58
CA TYR A 275 -16.74 -39.74 29.67
C TYR A 275 -16.56 -40.39 31.05
N ASP A 276 -17.37 -40.06 32.05
CA ASP A 276 -17.21 -40.63 33.39
C ASP A 276 -17.85 -42.03 33.53
N GLN A 277 -16.97 -43.01 33.73
CA GLN A 277 -17.28 -44.45 33.86
C GLN A 277 -18.06 -44.78 35.11
N ASN A 278 -17.79 -44.08 36.21
CA ASN A 278 -18.20 -44.52 37.53
C ASN A 278 -19.66 -44.12 37.84
N ASN A 279 -20.20 -43.16 37.10
CA ASN A 279 -21.52 -42.57 37.36
C ASN A 279 -22.50 -42.71 36.17
N SER A 280 -22.28 -43.69 35.29
CA SER A 280 -23.12 -43.97 34.13
C SER A 280 -23.83 -45.33 34.18
N SER A 281 -23.68 -46.08 35.28
CA SER A 281 -24.27 -47.41 35.42
C SER A 281 -25.79 -47.34 35.63
N VAL A 282 -26.54 -48.20 34.93
CA VAL A 282 -27.99 -48.34 35.10
C VAL A 282 -28.43 -49.81 35.01
N VAL A 283 -29.49 -50.15 35.72
CA VAL A 283 -30.12 -51.48 35.73
C VAL A 283 -31.40 -51.42 34.91
N ALA A 284 -31.52 -52.26 33.88
CA ALA A 284 -32.62 -52.25 32.93
C ALA A 284 -33.37 -53.59 32.92
N SER A 285 -34.67 -53.54 33.17
CA SER A 285 -35.54 -54.72 33.14
C SER A 285 -36.05 -55.01 31.73
N GLU A 286 -36.31 -56.28 31.46
CA GLU A 286 -36.85 -56.72 30.19
C GLU A 286 -38.16 -56.00 29.83
N ASN A 287 -38.27 -55.59 28.56
CA ASN A 287 -39.43 -54.87 28.00
C ASN A 287 -39.73 -53.48 28.60
N ILE A 288 -38.87 -52.96 29.47
CA ILE A 288 -39.05 -51.63 30.09
C ILE A 288 -38.01 -50.64 29.52
N PRO A 289 -38.43 -49.56 28.84
CA PRO A 289 -37.53 -48.49 28.45
C PRO A 289 -36.86 -47.86 29.67
N THR A 290 -35.54 -48.01 29.75
CA THR A 290 -34.74 -47.54 30.88
C THR A 290 -33.84 -46.40 30.41
N LYS A 291 -33.92 -45.25 31.09
CA LYS A 291 -33.11 -44.07 30.75
C LYS A 291 -31.65 -44.38 31.01
N LEU A 292 -30.81 -44.14 30.01
CA LEU A 292 -29.36 -44.20 30.16
C LEU A 292 -28.90 -42.98 30.98
N LEU A 293 -27.96 -43.24 31.88
CA LEU A 293 -27.31 -42.20 32.65
C LEU A 293 -25.92 -41.94 32.07
N PHE A 294 -25.54 -40.69 31.99
CA PHE A 294 -24.19 -40.31 31.60
C PHE A 294 -23.50 -39.66 32.80
N GLY A 295 -22.19 -39.87 32.92
CA GLY A 295 -21.41 -39.25 33.98
C GLY A 295 -21.03 -37.80 33.63
N ALA A 296 -20.02 -37.27 34.32
CA ALA A 296 -19.44 -35.96 33.98
C ALA A 296 -19.01 -35.84 32.51
N THR A 297 -19.08 -34.60 32.00
CA THR A 297 -18.63 -34.22 30.67
C THR A 297 -17.12 -33.99 30.61
N ARG A 298 -16.51 -34.41 29.50
CA ARG A 298 -15.17 -34.00 29.07
C ARG A 298 -15.22 -32.65 28.35
N SER A 299 -16.30 -32.40 27.61
CA SER A 299 -16.61 -31.12 26.98
C SER A 299 -18.11 -30.87 26.98
N ASP A 300 -18.50 -29.61 27.13
CA ASP A 300 -19.85 -29.11 26.96
C ASP A 300 -19.75 -27.62 26.58
N ASP A 301 -19.57 -27.37 25.29
CA ASP A 301 -19.15 -26.05 24.79
C ASP A 301 -20.21 -24.97 25.02
N LEU A 302 -21.49 -25.36 25.15
CA LEU A 302 -22.64 -24.45 25.28
C LEU A 302 -23.42 -24.64 26.60
N GLY A 303 -22.92 -25.47 27.52
CA GLY A 303 -23.60 -25.77 28.79
C GLY A 303 -24.96 -26.43 28.58
N GLU A 304 -25.05 -27.36 27.63
CA GLU A 304 -26.28 -28.03 27.20
C GLU A 304 -26.62 -29.26 28.04
N TYR A 305 -25.63 -29.87 28.69
CA TYR A 305 -25.80 -31.12 29.41
C TYR A 305 -26.15 -30.91 30.89
N ASP A 306 -27.32 -31.41 31.29
CA ASP A 306 -27.71 -31.53 32.68
C ASP A 306 -27.46 -32.95 33.19
N ARG A 307 -26.42 -33.11 34.02
CA ARG A 307 -26.04 -34.38 34.62
C ARG A 307 -27.12 -34.99 35.50
N SER A 308 -27.81 -34.17 36.30
CA SER A 308 -28.83 -34.66 37.24
C SER A 308 -30.01 -35.30 36.51
N ARG A 309 -30.28 -34.83 35.30
CA ARG A 309 -31.36 -35.33 34.44
C ARG A 309 -30.87 -36.27 33.35
N SER A 310 -29.55 -36.39 33.13
CA SER A 310 -28.95 -37.06 31.96
C SER A 310 -29.66 -36.65 30.66
N GLU A 311 -29.73 -35.34 30.46
CA GLU A 311 -30.47 -34.68 29.39
C GLU A 311 -29.59 -33.62 28.72
N ILE A 312 -29.66 -33.52 27.39
CA ILE A 312 -28.97 -32.48 26.61
C ILE A 312 -30.02 -31.55 26.04
N THR A 313 -30.02 -30.27 26.45
CA THR A 313 -30.92 -29.26 25.89
C THR A 313 -30.20 -28.46 24.81
N LEU A 314 -30.49 -28.75 23.55
CA LEU A 314 -29.81 -28.13 22.42
C LEU A 314 -30.09 -26.63 22.33
N LYS A 315 -29.05 -25.82 22.13
CA LYS A 315 -29.16 -24.36 21.90
C LYS A 315 -29.36 -24.03 20.43
N ASN A 316 -28.91 -24.91 19.53
CA ASN A 316 -28.92 -24.66 18.10
C ASN A 316 -29.78 -25.66 17.34
N SER A 317 -30.45 -25.19 16.28
CA SER A 317 -31.04 -26.07 15.28
C SER A 317 -29.95 -26.54 14.30
N GLY A 318 -29.98 -27.81 13.90
CA GLY A 318 -28.98 -28.30 12.95
C GLY A 318 -28.99 -29.81 12.77
N LEU A 319 -28.03 -30.28 11.98
CA LEU A 319 -27.70 -31.70 11.89
C LEU A 319 -26.65 -32.03 12.95
N TYR A 320 -26.85 -33.12 13.67
CA TYR A 320 -25.96 -33.56 14.75
C TYR A 320 -25.46 -34.97 14.47
N LEU A 321 -24.16 -35.18 14.66
CA LEU A 321 -23.57 -36.50 14.80
C LEU A 321 -23.70 -36.92 16.27
N ILE A 322 -24.40 -38.01 16.50
CA ILE A 322 -24.51 -38.65 17.81
C ILE A 322 -23.67 -39.91 17.81
N ARG A 323 -22.82 -40.05 18.82
CA ARG A 323 -22.14 -41.30 19.14
C ARG A 323 -22.62 -41.78 20.50
N LEU A 324 -23.07 -43.02 20.59
CA LEU A 324 -23.40 -43.66 21.86
C LEU A 324 -22.50 -44.87 22.07
N TYR A 325 -21.97 -45.02 23.28
CA TYR A 325 -21.12 -46.14 23.68
C TYR A 325 -21.66 -46.75 24.96
N LEU A 326 -21.93 -48.06 24.96
CA LEU A 326 -22.47 -48.80 26.11
C LEU A 326 -21.65 -50.06 26.38
N THR A 327 -21.52 -50.45 27.65
CA THR A 327 -20.91 -51.73 28.05
C THR A 327 -21.85 -52.51 28.96
N SER A 328 -21.80 -53.83 28.89
CA SER A 328 -22.49 -54.71 29.83
C SER A 328 -21.69 -55.99 30.01
N THR A 329 -21.59 -56.48 31.24
CA THR A 329 -20.91 -57.76 31.58
C THR A 329 -21.89 -58.92 31.81
N ASN A 330 -23.20 -58.65 31.76
CA ASN A 330 -24.25 -59.62 32.06
C ASN A 330 -25.40 -59.64 31.03
N ILE A 331 -25.16 -59.14 29.81
CA ILE A 331 -26.18 -59.12 28.76
C ILE A 331 -26.36 -60.54 28.16
N PRO A 332 -27.59 -61.07 28.04
CA PRO A 332 -27.83 -62.41 27.49
C PRO A 332 -27.43 -62.50 26.00
N VAL A 333 -26.64 -63.52 25.66
CA VAL A 333 -26.29 -63.82 24.26
C VAL A 333 -27.56 -64.11 23.46
N GLY A 334 -27.67 -63.51 22.27
CA GLY A 334 -28.85 -63.65 21.41
C GLY A 334 -30.06 -62.79 21.80
N SER A 335 -29.95 -61.94 22.83
CA SER A 335 -30.96 -60.93 23.13
C SER A 335 -30.99 -59.80 22.08
N ASP A 336 -32.01 -58.94 22.16
CA ASP A 336 -32.23 -57.86 21.20
C ASP A 336 -32.59 -56.55 21.89
N SER A 337 -31.57 -55.83 22.40
CA SER A 337 -31.84 -54.59 23.15
C SER A 337 -31.95 -53.39 22.21
N VAL A 338 -33.08 -52.68 22.23
CA VAL A 338 -33.32 -51.51 21.37
C VAL A 338 -32.76 -50.25 22.03
N ILE A 339 -32.01 -49.45 21.28
CA ILE A 339 -31.48 -48.15 21.72
C ILE A 339 -32.28 -47.06 21.03
N SER A 340 -32.81 -46.13 21.82
CA SER A 340 -33.67 -45.04 21.34
C SER A 340 -33.23 -43.69 21.86
N CYS A 341 -33.44 -42.65 21.06
CA CYS A 341 -33.43 -41.26 21.49
C CYS A 341 -34.86 -40.78 21.69
N TYR A 342 -35.03 -40.05 22.78
CA TYR A 342 -36.25 -39.38 23.16
C TYR A 342 -36.01 -37.87 23.05
N VAL A 343 -36.97 -37.18 22.46
CA VAL A 343 -36.98 -35.72 22.34
C VAL A 343 -38.17 -35.22 23.14
N ASN A 344 -37.93 -34.33 24.10
CA ASN A 344 -38.97 -33.73 24.94
C ASN A 344 -39.86 -34.77 25.67
N GLY A 345 -39.26 -35.90 26.06
CA GLY A 345 -39.93 -36.97 26.82
C GLY A 345 -40.64 -38.04 26.00
N SER A 346 -40.69 -37.92 24.68
CA SER A 346 -41.30 -38.91 23.78
C SER A 346 -40.25 -39.63 22.93
N GLU A 347 -40.45 -40.93 22.67
CA GLU A 347 -39.57 -41.70 21.76
C GLU A 347 -39.59 -41.02 20.39
N TYR A 348 -38.42 -40.54 19.95
CA TYR A 348 -38.28 -39.80 18.70
C TYR A 348 -37.74 -40.71 17.60
N GLN A 349 -36.71 -41.49 17.92
CA GLN A 349 -36.07 -42.37 16.95
C GLN A 349 -35.39 -43.55 17.62
N ARG A 350 -35.57 -44.73 17.03
CA ARG A 350 -34.76 -45.92 17.34
C ARG A 350 -33.48 -45.83 16.54
N PHE A 351 -32.36 -45.84 17.25
CA PHE A 351 -31.06 -45.72 16.61
C PHE A 351 -30.53 -47.07 16.13
N GLY A 352 -30.91 -48.16 16.80
CA GLY A 352 -30.50 -49.51 16.42
C GLY A 352 -30.72 -50.51 17.53
N ASN A 353 -30.31 -51.74 17.23
CA ASN A 353 -30.45 -52.89 18.11
C ASN A 353 -29.06 -53.38 18.54
N TRP A 354 -28.95 -53.82 19.79
CA TRP A 354 -27.77 -54.44 20.35
C TRP A 354 -28.02 -55.95 20.50
N ASN A 355 -27.37 -56.73 19.61
CA ASN A 355 -27.44 -58.18 19.57
C ASN A 355 -26.10 -58.78 20.03
N PRO A 356 -25.92 -59.02 21.34
CA PRO A 356 -24.65 -59.52 21.86
C PRO A 356 -24.40 -60.99 21.49
N VAL A 357 -23.18 -61.29 21.05
CA VAL A 357 -22.68 -62.67 20.80
C VAL A 357 -21.93 -63.25 22.00
N ILE A 358 -21.60 -62.42 22.98
CA ILE A 358 -20.94 -62.78 24.25
C ILE A 358 -21.60 -62.00 25.40
N SER A 359 -21.54 -62.53 26.62
CA SER A 359 -22.22 -61.91 27.77
C SER A 359 -21.57 -60.63 28.29
N SER A 360 -20.27 -60.46 28.01
CA SER A 360 -19.53 -59.22 28.23
C SER A 360 -19.34 -58.50 26.90
N SER A 361 -20.25 -57.59 26.57
CA SER A 361 -20.33 -56.97 25.25
C SER A 361 -20.21 -55.45 25.32
N VAL A 362 -19.83 -54.86 24.20
CA VAL A 362 -19.78 -53.42 23.97
C VAL A 362 -20.69 -53.09 22.80
N TYR A 363 -21.43 -52.01 22.92
CA TYR A 363 -22.21 -51.42 21.85
C TYR A 363 -21.68 -50.04 21.52
N VAL A 364 -21.42 -49.79 20.24
CA VAL A 364 -21.07 -48.46 19.75
C VAL A 364 -21.92 -48.15 18.55
N MET A 365 -22.46 -46.95 18.51
CA MET A 365 -23.18 -46.46 17.34
C MET A 365 -22.85 -45.03 17.00
N PHE A 366 -23.06 -44.71 15.73
CA PHE A 366 -22.97 -43.38 15.17
C PHE A 366 -24.20 -43.14 14.30
N LEU A 367 -24.86 -42.01 14.51
CA LEU A 367 -26.02 -41.60 13.72
C LEU A 367 -25.98 -40.10 13.49
N GLN A 368 -26.43 -39.66 12.31
CA GLN A 368 -26.71 -38.26 12.05
C GLN A 368 -28.21 -38.00 12.17
N GLN A 369 -28.60 -36.99 12.96
CA GLN A 369 -30.00 -36.64 13.13
C GLN A 369 -30.19 -35.13 13.24
N LYS A 370 -31.28 -34.64 12.62
CA LYS A 370 -31.64 -33.22 12.71
C LYS A 370 -32.46 -32.96 13.97
N PHE A 371 -32.11 -31.89 14.67
CA PHE A 371 -32.83 -31.40 15.84
C PHE A 371 -33.03 -29.89 15.77
N LYS A 372 -33.91 -29.37 16.62
CA LYS A 372 -34.20 -27.95 16.76
C LYS A 372 -33.60 -27.42 18.06
N ALA A 373 -33.29 -26.12 18.05
CA ALA A 373 -33.00 -25.39 19.28
C ALA A 373 -34.16 -25.56 20.28
N GLY A 374 -33.82 -25.85 21.53
CA GLY A 374 -34.74 -26.14 22.63
C GLY A 374 -35.09 -27.62 22.80
N ASP A 375 -34.75 -28.49 21.85
CA ASP A 375 -35.00 -29.93 21.99
C ASP A 375 -34.21 -30.52 23.16
N LYS A 376 -34.90 -31.27 24.02
CA LYS A 376 -34.33 -31.99 25.17
C LYS A 376 -34.09 -33.44 24.80
N LEU A 377 -32.83 -33.79 24.59
CA LEU A 377 -32.42 -35.13 24.18
C LEU A 377 -32.14 -36.00 25.40
N THR A 378 -32.69 -37.21 25.38
CA THR A 378 -32.43 -38.26 26.37
C THR A 378 -32.35 -39.60 25.66
N PHE A 379 -31.62 -40.56 26.22
CA PHE A 379 -31.32 -41.82 25.54
C PHE A 379 -31.74 -42.99 26.42
N TYR A 380 -32.27 -44.03 25.79
CA TYR A 380 -32.90 -45.15 26.47
C TYR A 380 -32.44 -46.47 25.87
N ILE A 381 -32.40 -47.49 26.71
CA ILE A 381 -32.29 -48.89 26.32
C ILE A 381 -33.58 -49.62 26.69
N THR A 382 -34.09 -50.45 25.78
CA THR A 382 -35.21 -51.36 26.02
C THR A 382 -34.75 -52.79 25.76
N PRO A 383 -34.37 -53.55 26.80
CA PRO A 383 -33.93 -54.93 26.64
C PRO A 383 -35.07 -55.83 26.13
N LYS A 384 -34.82 -56.66 25.11
CA LYS A 384 -35.76 -57.70 24.64
C LYS A 384 -35.11 -59.07 24.66
N ASN A 385 -35.91 -60.10 24.93
CA ASN A 385 -35.49 -61.50 24.94
C ASN A 385 -34.28 -61.72 25.86
N THR A 386 -34.29 -61.04 27.00
CA THR A 386 -33.21 -61.12 27.98
C THR A 386 -33.51 -62.16 29.06
N GLY A 387 -34.79 -62.39 29.39
CA GLY A 387 -35.20 -63.31 30.46
C GLY A 387 -34.72 -62.90 31.86
N ARG A 388 -34.10 -61.72 31.99
CA ARG A 388 -33.57 -61.17 33.25
C ARG A 388 -33.29 -59.68 33.10
N THR A 389 -33.14 -59.04 34.24
CA THR A 389 -32.61 -57.68 34.31
C THR A 389 -31.13 -57.66 33.92
N ILE A 390 -30.73 -56.66 33.13
CA ILE A 390 -29.34 -56.45 32.70
C ILE A 390 -28.75 -55.20 33.35
N THR A 391 -27.43 -55.11 33.39
CA THR A 391 -26.69 -53.94 33.88
C THR A 391 -25.92 -53.33 32.73
N ILE A 392 -26.14 -52.05 32.49
CA ILE A 392 -25.26 -51.23 31.66
C ILE A 392 -24.18 -50.71 32.60
N GLY A 393 -22.95 -51.21 32.45
CA GLY A 393 -21.85 -50.86 33.34
C GLY A 393 -21.32 -49.45 33.08
N THR A 394 -21.28 -49.06 31.80
CA THR A 394 -20.79 -47.74 31.39
C THR A 394 -21.59 -47.24 30.20
N ALA A 395 -21.90 -45.95 30.19
CA ALA A 395 -22.51 -45.26 29.06
C ALA A 395 -21.82 -43.91 28.79
N TYR A 396 -21.50 -43.65 27.52
CA TYR A 396 -21.02 -42.36 27.05
C TYR A 396 -21.83 -41.87 25.87
N ILE A 397 -21.89 -40.56 25.74
CA ILE A 397 -22.47 -39.91 24.59
C ILE A 397 -21.61 -38.76 24.10
N THR A 398 -21.44 -38.68 22.79
CA THR A 398 -20.97 -37.50 22.10
C THR A 398 -22.11 -36.99 21.22
N VAL A 399 -22.47 -35.72 21.34
CA VAL A 399 -23.39 -35.00 20.44
C VAL A 399 -22.63 -33.83 19.86
N SER A 400 -22.39 -33.85 18.56
CA SER A 400 -21.63 -32.83 17.84
C SER A 400 -22.48 -32.27 16.71
N GLN A 401 -22.73 -30.96 16.73
CA GLN A 401 -23.37 -30.28 15.61
C GLN A 401 -22.43 -30.27 14.40
N LEU A 402 -22.91 -30.77 13.27
CA LEU A 402 -22.19 -30.75 12.00
C LEU A 402 -22.42 -29.40 11.32
N ARG A 403 -21.33 -28.79 10.85
CA ARG A 403 -21.40 -27.60 10.00
C ARG A 403 -21.49 -28.00 8.53
N TRP A 404 -22.33 -27.27 7.81
CA TRP A 404 -22.44 -27.32 6.35
C TRP A 404 -21.87 -26.03 5.79
#